data_AF-A0A0M3KI76-F1
#
_entry.id   AF-A0A0M3KI76-F1
#
_cell.length_a   1.000
_cell.length_b   1.000
_cell.length_c   1.000
_cell.angle_alpha   90.00
_cell.angle_beta   90.00
_cell.angle_gamma   90.00
#
_symmetry.space_group_name_H-M   'P 1'
#
loop_
_entity.id
_entity.type
_entity.pdbx_description
1 polymer ?
#
loop_
_entity_poly.entity_id
_entity_poly.type
_entity_poly.pdbx_seq_one_letter_code
_entity_poly.pdbx_strand_id
1 'polypeptide(L)'
;MGANVARCGLGGPIEYVVDATLGYYKGETPDLGRCMTGEFPHNHSTVGIHYKIYPTKAEWSDENKLKQWLYDRYEEKDDLLEYYYTKGTFPVSAKSLPRPVQFPFSRCVVVEMFWIVLFYAHYYAWIKPSFLFLMQSISSFFI
;
A
#
# COMPACT_ATOMS: atom_id res chain seq x y z
N MET A 1 -26.88 25.98 8.64
CA MET A 1 -27.21 25.43 7.32
C MET A 1 -26.07 24.49 6.92
N GLY A 2 -26.04 23.28 7.52
CA GLY A 2 -24.94 22.33 7.34
C GLY A 2 -25.23 21.46 6.14
N ALA A 3 -24.42 21.57 5.08
CA ALA A 3 -24.54 20.69 3.92
C ALA A 3 -24.36 19.23 4.38
N ASN A 4 -25.23 18.34 3.90
CA ASN A 4 -25.09 16.89 4.07
C ASN A 4 -23.83 16.44 3.34
N VAL A 5 -22.68 16.45 4.02
CA VAL A 5 -21.43 15.89 3.51
C VAL A 5 -21.39 14.42 3.88
N ALA A 6 -20.96 13.57 2.92
CA ALA A 6 -20.83 12.14 3.14
C ALA A 6 -19.90 11.85 4.34
N ARG A 7 -20.36 11.03 5.29
CA ARG A 7 -19.63 10.66 6.51
C ARG A 7 -19.06 9.25 6.37
N CYS A 8 -17.85 9.03 6.87
CA CYS A 8 -17.28 7.67 6.97
C CYS A 8 -17.64 7.06 8.33
N GLY A 9 -18.75 6.32 8.40
CA GLY A 9 -19.19 5.67 9.63
C GLY A 9 -19.41 6.66 10.79
N LEU A 10 -18.73 6.43 11.92
CA LEU A 10 -18.81 7.28 13.13
C LEU A 10 -17.91 8.54 13.07
N GLY A 11 -17.14 8.72 12.00
CA GLY A 11 -16.19 9.82 11.85
C GLY A 11 -16.79 11.13 11.35
N GLY A 12 -15.93 12.15 11.25
CA GLY A 12 -16.25 13.43 10.59
C GLY A 12 -16.56 13.27 9.10
N PRO A 13 -17.02 14.35 8.44
CA PRO A 13 -17.29 14.36 7.01
C PRO A 13 -16.01 14.07 6.19
N ILE A 14 -16.14 13.24 5.15
CA ILE A 14 -15.04 12.94 4.22
C ILE A 14 -14.84 14.17 3.33
N GLU A 15 -13.63 14.71 3.24
CA GLU A 15 -13.35 15.88 2.40
C GLU A 15 -12.85 15.52 1.00
N TYR A 16 -12.06 14.45 0.89
CA TYR A 16 -11.44 14.01 -0.36
C TYR A 16 -11.45 12.50 -0.51
N VAL A 17 -11.66 12.04 -1.73
CA VAL A 17 -11.48 10.65 -2.16
C VAL A 17 -10.24 10.58 -3.03
N VAL A 18 -9.23 9.83 -2.58
CA VAL A 18 -8.02 9.56 -3.36
C VAL A 18 -8.21 8.25 -4.09
N ASP A 19 -8.32 8.33 -5.40
CA ASP A 19 -8.39 7.18 -6.27
C ASP A 19 -6.99 6.83 -6.78
N ALA A 20 -6.50 5.64 -6.46
CA ALA A 20 -5.18 5.18 -6.85
C ALA A 20 -5.28 3.88 -7.66
N THR A 21 -4.67 3.89 -8.84
CA THR A 21 -4.58 2.75 -9.76
C THR A 21 -3.12 2.35 -9.91
N LEU A 22 -2.85 1.08 -9.66
CA LEU A 22 -1.53 0.47 -9.81
C LEU A 22 -1.50 -0.33 -11.11
N GLY A 23 -0.57 0.02 -12.00
CA GLY A 23 -0.31 -0.69 -13.23
C GLY A 23 0.86 -1.65 -13.04
N TYR A 24 0.58 -2.94 -12.97
CA TYR A 24 1.62 -3.98 -13.01
C TYR A 24 1.98 -4.33 -14.44
N TYR A 25 3.24 -4.64 -14.69
CA TYR A 25 3.68 -5.01 -16.04
C TYR A 25 2.91 -6.24 -16.53
N LYS A 26 2.27 -6.12 -17.70
CA LYS A 26 1.40 -7.16 -18.31
C LYS A 26 0.24 -7.66 -17.41
N GLY A 27 -0.14 -6.90 -16.39
CA GLY A 27 -1.20 -7.31 -15.46
C GLY A 27 -0.80 -8.42 -14.49
N GLU A 28 0.48 -8.78 -14.42
CA GLU A 28 0.97 -9.78 -13.47
C GLU A 28 1.37 -9.12 -12.15
N THR A 29 0.57 -9.37 -11.12
CA THR A 29 0.86 -8.88 -9.76
C THR A 29 2.07 -9.62 -9.19
N PRO A 30 3.08 -8.92 -8.65
CA PRO A 30 4.19 -9.56 -7.97
C PRO A 30 3.70 -10.27 -6.70
N ASP A 31 4.11 -11.51 -6.53
CA ASP A 31 3.91 -12.24 -5.27
C ASP A 31 4.84 -11.67 -4.19
N LEU A 32 4.31 -11.46 -2.98
CA LEU A 32 5.08 -10.83 -1.90
C LEU A 32 6.31 -11.66 -1.51
N GLY A 33 6.16 -12.98 -1.43
CA GLY A 33 7.25 -13.90 -1.09
C GLY A 33 8.39 -13.81 -2.09
N ARG A 34 8.05 -13.91 -3.38
CA ARG A 34 9.02 -13.81 -4.49
C ARG A 34 9.63 -12.41 -4.59
N CYS A 35 8.85 -11.36 -4.35
CA CYS A 35 9.32 -9.98 -4.33
C CYS A 35 10.36 -9.76 -3.23
N MET A 36 10.17 -10.36 -2.04
CA MET A 36 11.16 -10.32 -0.95
C MET A 36 12.46 -11.04 -1.29
N THR A 37 12.44 -12.07 -2.14
CA THR A 37 13.66 -12.73 -2.64
C THR A 37 14.26 -12.05 -3.87
N GLY A 38 13.67 -10.95 -4.34
CA GLY A 38 14.12 -10.18 -5.51
C GLY A 38 13.60 -10.71 -6.84
N GLU A 39 12.73 -11.70 -6.82
CA GLU A 39 12.07 -12.23 -8.01
C GLU A 39 10.83 -11.39 -8.34
N PHE A 40 10.91 -10.64 -9.44
CA PHE A 40 9.77 -9.93 -10.01
C PHE A 40 9.29 -10.64 -11.28
N PRO A 41 7.97 -10.67 -11.55
CA PRO A 41 7.45 -11.12 -12.84
C PRO A 41 8.15 -10.40 -14.01
N HIS A 42 8.54 -11.15 -15.03
CA HIS A 42 9.27 -10.65 -16.21
C HIS A 42 10.57 -9.87 -15.90
N ASN A 43 11.17 -10.05 -14.72
CA ASN A 43 12.30 -9.25 -14.21
C ASN A 43 12.03 -7.73 -14.22
N HIS A 44 10.75 -7.35 -14.13
CA HIS A 44 10.34 -5.96 -14.19
C HIS A 44 9.85 -5.49 -12.82
N SER A 45 10.66 -4.66 -12.14
CA SER A 45 10.36 -4.12 -10.81
C SER A 45 9.72 -2.74 -10.81
N THR A 46 9.26 -2.27 -11.99
CA THR A 46 8.59 -0.98 -12.13
C THR A 46 7.09 -1.16 -11.99
N VAL A 47 6.49 -0.44 -11.05
CA VAL A 47 5.04 -0.32 -10.90
C VAL A 47 4.63 1.07 -11.37
N GLY A 48 3.68 1.13 -12.29
CA GLY A 48 3.05 2.38 -12.68
C GLY A 48 2.10 2.81 -11.57
N ILE A 49 2.20 4.06 -11.12
CA ILE A 49 1.23 4.64 -10.19
C ILE A 49 0.51 5.79 -10.88
N HIS A 50 -0.81 5.71 -10.90
CA HIS A 50 -1.71 6.78 -11.31
C HIS A 50 -2.66 7.10 -10.16
N TYR A 51 -2.78 8.37 -9.80
CA TYR A 51 -3.71 8.80 -8.76
C TYR A 51 -4.52 10.01 -9.23
N LYS A 52 -5.77 10.09 -8.77
CA LYS A 52 -6.68 11.22 -8.95
C LYS A 52 -7.31 11.55 -7.60
N ILE A 53 -7.39 12.84 -7.29
CA ILE A 53 -7.99 13.32 -6.05
C ILE A 53 -9.32 13.97 -6.41
N TYR A 54 -10.40 13.51 -5.80
CA TYR A 54 -11.74 14.05 -5.98
C TYR A 54 -12.20 14.72 -4.69
N PRO A 55 -12.63 15.99 -4.73
CA PRO A 55 -13.30 16.59 -3.58
C PRO A 55 -14.64 15.92 -3.35
N THR A 56 -14.99 15.66 -2.09
CA THR A 56 -16.27 15.05 -1.74
C THR A 56 -17.42 15.96 -2.12
N LYS A 57 -18.41 15.36 -2.78
CA LYS A 57 -19.61 16.06 -3.18
C LYS A 57 -20.78 15.70 -2.28
N ALA A 58 -21.65 16.66 -2.03
CA ALA A 58 -22.88 16.43 -1.25
C ALA A 58 -23.81 15.39 -1.91
N GLU A 59 -23.75 15.25 -3.23
CA GLU A 59 -24.56 14.27 -3.99
C GLU A 59 -24.25 12.81 -3.64
N TRP A 60 -23.08 12.53 -3.08
CA TRP A 60 -22.67 11.19 -2.64
C TRP A 60 -23.25 10.78 -1.28
N SER A 61 -24.05 11.63 -0.64
CA SER A 61 -24.88 11.20 0.49
C SER A 61 -25.99 10.23 0.05
N ASP A 62 -26.38 10.28 -1.23
CA ASP A 62 -27.32 9.33 -1.83
C ASP A 62 -26.57 8.10 -2.35
N GLU A 63 -26.89 6.93 -1.80
CA GLU A 63 -26.23 5.67 -2.11
C GLU A 63 -26.32 5.31 -3.60
N ASN A 64 -27.42 5.62 -4.28
CA ASN A 64 -27.58 5.30 -5.70
C ASN A 64 -26.63 6.13 -6.57
N LYS A 65 -26.50 7.42 -6.25
CA LYS A 65 -25.59 8.33 -6.96
C LYS A 65 -24.13 8.00 -6.69
N LEU A 66 -23.80 7.65 -5.45
CA LEU A 66 -22.46 7.18 -5.09
C LEU A 66 -22.13 5.88 -5.83
N LYS A 67 -23.05 4.90 -5.85
CA LYS A 67 -22.88 3.63 -6.56
C LYS A 67 -22.66 3.84 -8.05
N GLN A 68 -23.46 4.69 -8.69
CA GLN A 68 -23.28 5.03 -10.11
C GLN A 68 -21.90 5.65 -10.36
N TRP A 69 -21.52 6.65 -9.54
CA TRP A 69 -20.21 7.27 -9.65
C TRP A 69 -19.06 6.27 -9.48
N LEU A 70 -19.18 5.30 -8.56
CA LEU A 70 -18.19 4.25 -8.37
C LEU A 70 -18.09 3.34 -9.61
N TYR A 71 -19.21 2.94 -10.21
CA TYR A 71 -19.19 2.15 -11.44
C TYR A 71 -18.50 2.89 -12.59
N ASP A 72 -18.82 4.17 -12.79
CA ASP A 72 -18.15 4.99 -13.80
C ASP A 72 -16.63 5.04 -13.57
N ARG A 73 -16.19 5.06 -12.30
CA ARG A 73 -14.74 4.99 -11.98
C ARG A 73 -14.13 3.63 -12.25
N TYR A 74 -14.88 2.53 -12.08
CA TYR A 74 -14.39 1.20 -12.41
C TYR A 74 -14.20 1.04 -13.92
N GLU A 75 -15.16 1.48 -14.73
CA GLU A 75 -15.05 1.44 -16.20
C GLU A 75 -13.85 2.27 -16.69
N GLU A 76 -13.69 3.51 -16.20
CA GLU A 76 -12.52 4.35 -16.52
C GLU A 76 -11.19 3.70 -16.14
N LYS A 77 -11.16 2.89 -15.07
CA LYS A 77 -9.95 2.19 -14.62
C LYS A 77 -9.62 1.01 -15.50
N ASP A 78 -10.61 0.27 -15.97
CA ASP A 78 -10.39 -0.88 -16.84
C ASP A 78 -9.77 -0.41 -18.16
N ASP A 79 -10.30 0.66 -18.77
CA ASP A 79 -9.72 1.30 -19.95
C ASP A 79 -8.28 1.80 -19.70
N LEU A 80 -8.06 2.40 -18.53
CA LEU A 80 -6.74 2.92 -18.14
C LEU A 80 -5.72 1.80 -17.97
N LEU A 81 -6.13 0.67 -17.38
CA LEU A 81 -5.28 -0.51 -17.20
C LEU A 81 -5.01 -1.21 -18.52
N GLU A 82 -6.00 -1.33 -19.40
CA GLU A 82 -5.82 -1.87 -20.76
C GLU A 82 -4.79 -1.05 -21.55
N TYR A 83 -4.88 0.29 -21.46
CA TYR A 83 -3.89 1.17 -22.05
C TYR A 83 -2.50 0.92 -21.46
N TYR A 84 -2.39 0.80 -20.13
CA TYR A 84 -1.13 0.54 -19.43
C TYR A 84 -0.52 -0.80 -19.84
N TYR A 85 -1.31 -1.87 -19.96
CA TYR A 85 -0.82 -3.19 -20.36
C TYR A 85 -0.36 -3.22 -21.82
N THR A 86 -0.99 -2.42 -22.69
CA THR A 86 -0.61 -2.33 -24.11
C THR A 86 0.59 -1.43 -24.35
N LYS A 87 0.67 -0.28 -23.66
CA LYS A 87 1.70 0.76 -23.90
C LYS A 87 2.84 0.75 -22.88
N GLY A 88 2.68 0.07 -21.76
CA GLY A 88 3.65 0.00 -20.66
C GLY A 88 3.75 1.27 -19.82
N THR A 89 2.92 2.28 -20.06
CA THR A 89 2.90 3.55 -19.32
C THR A 89 1.47 4.08 -19.24
N PHE A 90 1.17 4.86 -18.20
CA PHE A 90 -0.10 5.57 -18.10
C PHE A 90 -0.15 6.76 -19.07
N PRO A 91 -1.33 7.11 -19.61
CA PRO A 91 -1.47 8.26 -20.50
C PRO A 91 -1.07 9.53 -19.76
N VAL A 92 -0.19 10.32 -20.38
CA VAL A 92 0.22 11.61 -19.84
C VAL A 92 -0.96 12.57 -19.96
N SER A 93 -1.52 12.98 -18.82
CA SER A 93 -2.56 14.00 -18.76
C SER A 93 -2.09 15.16 -17.89
N ALA A 94 -2.63 16.36 -18.13
CA ALA A 94 -2.32 17.58 -17.38
C ALA A 94 -2.53 17.45 -15.86
N LYS A 95 -3.30 16.44 -15.41
CA LYS A 95 -3.63 16.19 -13.99
C LYS A 95 -2.92 14.98 -13.37
N SER A 96 -2.27 14.14 -14.16
CA SER A 96 -1.65 12.90 -13.66
C SER A 96 -0.39 12.59 -14.46
N LEU A 97 0.77 12.86 -13.84
CA LEU A 97 2.04 12.46 -14.40
C LEU A 97 2.28 10.98 -14.09
N PRO A 98 2.71 10.18 -15.08
CA PRO A 98 3.13 8.81 -14.81
C PRO A 98 4.29 8.84 -13.82
N ARG A 99 4.09 8.25 -12.64
CA ARG A 99 5.16 8.05 -11.65
C ARG A 99 5.54 6.57 -11.66
N PRO A 100 6.50 6.15 -12.51
CA PRO A 100 7.07 4.83 -12.40
C PRO A 100 7.81 4.74 -11.06
N VAL A 101 7.38 3.83 -10.20
CA VAL A 101 8.09 3.52 -8.96
C VAL A 101 8.87 2.25 -9.19
N GLN A 102 10.19 2.37 -9.13
CA GLN A 102 11.09 1.22 -9.14
C GLN A 102 11.29 0.69 -7.73
N PHE A 103 11.14 -0.61 -7.59
CA PHE A 103 11.46 -1.35 -6.36
C PHE A 103 12.76 -2.14 -6.55
N PRO A 104 13.94 -1.50 -6.43
CA PRO A 104 15.20 -2.22 -6.52
C PRO A 104 15.35 -3.18 -5.35
N PHE A 105 15.81 -4.41 -5.63
CA PHE A 105 16.04 -5.44 -4.63
C PHE A 105 16.97 -4.98 -3.50
N SER A 106 17.95 -4.10 -3.80
CA SER A 106 18.85 -3.54 -2.80
C SER A 106 18.13 -2.79 -1.66
N ARG A 107 17.01 -2.13 -1.95
CA ARG A 107 16.20 -1.47 -0.90
C ARG A 107 15.58 -2.50 0.03
N CYS A 108 15.09 -3.62 -0.50
CA CYS A 108 14.58 -4.72 0.31
C CYS A 108 15.68 -5.26 1.22
N VAL A 109 16.86 -5.58 0.66
CA VAL A 109 18.00 -6.08 1.44
C VAL A 109 18.39 -5.11 2.56
N VAL A 110 18.46 -3.79 2.30
CA VAL A 110 18.81 -2.80 3.33
C VAL A 110 17.78 -2.77 4.46
N VAL A 111 16.48 -2.80 4.13
CA VAL A 111 15.40 -2.80 5.12
C VAL A 111 15.43 -4.08 5.95
N GLU A 112 15.57 -5.25 5.31
CA GLU A 112 15.67 -6.54 6.01
C GLU A 112 16.90 -6.59 6.92
N MET A 113 18.06 -6.15 6.44
CA MET A 113 19.28 -6.08 7.24
C MET A 113 19.12 -5.14 8.44
N PHE A 114 18.48 -3.99 8.26
CA PHE A 114 18.19 -3.07 9.35
C PHE A 114 17.33 -3.72 10.43
N TRP A 115 16.25 -4.39 10.05
CA TRP A 115 15.36 -5.07 10.99
C TRP A 115 16.03 -6.26 11.68
N ILE A 116 16.84 -7.04 10.96
CA ILE A 116 17.61 -8.15 11.54
C ILE A 116 18.61 -7.62 12.57
N VAL A 117 19.38 -6.59 12.25
CA VAL A 117 20.34 -5.98 13.19
C VAL A 117 19.62 -5.42 14.41
N LEU A 118 18.50 -4.72 14.20
CA LEU A 118 17.71 -4.17 15.29
C LEU A 118 17.15 -5.28 16.20
N PHE A 119 16.63 -6.36 15.62
CA PHE A 119 16.14 -7.53 16.34
C PHE A 119 17.24 -8.17 17.19
N TYR A 120 18.43 -8.41 16.63
CA TYR A 120 19.55 -8.96 17.38
C TYR A 120 20.03 -8.01 18.48
N ALA A 121 20.07 -6.70 18.21
CA ALA A 121 20.41 -5.71 19.23
C ALA A 121 19.44 -5.77 20.42
N HIS A 122 18.12 -5.83 20.16
CA HIS A 122 17.10 -5.97 21.19
C HIS A 122 17.21 -7.30 21.93
N TYR A 123 17.45 -8.38 21.19
CA TYR A 123 17.62 -9.72 21.74
C TYR A 123 18.77 -9.78 22.75
N TYR A 124 19.92 -9.21 22.42
CA TYR A 124 21.09 -9.19 23.31
C TYR A 124 20.99 -8.15 24.43
N ALA A 125 20.41 -6.98 24.17
CA ALA A 125 20.34 -5.89 25.14
C ALA A 125 19.39 -6.20 26.30
N TRP A 126 18.22 -6.76 26.03
CA TRP A 126 17.21 -6.98 27.08
C TRP A 126 16.52 -8.34 27.04
N ILE A 127 16.26 -8.96 25.89
CA ILE A 127 15.41 -10.17 25.86
C ILE A 127 16.15 -11.32 26.55
N LYS A 128 17.40 -11.57 26.12
CA LYS A 128 18.25 -12.60 26.69
C LYS A 128 18.52 -12.39 28.19
N PRO A 129 18.97 -11.21 28.68
CA PRO A 129 19.21 -11.03 30.11
C PRO A 129 17.92 -11.10 30.93
N SER A 130 16.79 -10.58 30.44
CA SER A 130 15.50 -10.68 31.13
C SER A 130 15.03 -12.12 31.25
N PHE A 131 15.18 -12.90 30.18
CA PHE A 131 14.83 -14.32 30.18
C PHE A 131 15.74 -15.13 31.13
N LEU A 132 17.05 -14.87 31.15
CA LEU A 132 17.98 -15.52 32.08
C LEU A 132 17.66 -15.16 33.54
N PHE A 133 17.38 -13.89 33.82
CA PHE A 133 16.99 -13.42 35.14
C PHE A 133 15.68 -14.08 35.62
N LEU A 134 14.69 -14.19 34.73
CA LEU A 134 13.43 -14.88 35.01
C LEU A 134 13.66 -16.36 35.36
N MET A 135 14.46 -17.08 34.56
CA MET A 135 14.76 -18.50 34.80
C MET A 135 15.52 -18.72 36.12
N GLN A 136 16.47 -17.83 36.45
CA GLN A 136 17.18 -17.87 37.73
C GLN A 136 16.22 -17.66 38.92
N SER A 137 15.34 -16.67 38.81
CA SER A 137 14.35 -16.36 39.86
C SER A 137 13.40 -17.53 40.13
N ILE A 138 12.96 -18.21 39.06
CA ILE A 138 12.13 -19.43 39.17
C ILE A 138 12.92 -20.54 39.86
N SER A 139 14.15 -20.83 39.41
CA SER A 139 14.97 -21.88 40.02
C SER A 139 15.25 -21.65 41.50
N SER A 140 15.45 -20.39 41.91
CA SER A 140 15.66 -20.04 43.32
C SER A 140 14.42 -20.15 44.21
N PHE A 141 13.23 -20.25 43.61
CA PHE A 141 11.99 -20.45 44.36
C PHE A 141 11.70 -21.94 44.62
N PHE A 142 12.27 -22.83 43.83
CA PHE A 142 12.06 -24.29 43.91
C PHE A 142 13.20 -25.05 44.60
N ILE A 143 14.30 -24.37 44.95
CA ILE A 143 15.42 -24.87 45.78
C ILE A 143 15.30 -24.22 47.16
#